data_AF-A0AAW3ABL1-F1
#
_entry.id   AF-A0AAW3ABL1-F1
#
_cell.length_a   1.000
_cell.length_b   1.000
_cell.length_c   1.000
_cell.angle_alpha   90.00
_cell.angle_beta   90.00
_cell.angle_gamma   90.00
#
_symmetry.space_group_name_H-M   'P 1'
#
loop_
_entity.id
_entity.type
_entity.pdbx_description
1 polymer ?
#
loop_
_entity_poly.entity_id
_entity_poly.type
_entity_poly.pdbx_seq_one_letter_code
_entity_poly.pdbx_strand_id
1 'polypeptide(L)'
;MGASSIYEVPDSGNMFVDHEFNKNNAGIATKWISITQLYPNGVNQPLLPEVFSREQFGQGNHYECFMISALATLVRFPDVIRNCFVTQKVRQDGRYTFQFFRGREWVRVEIDDTIPMEDGEVLYL
;
A
#
# COMPACT_ATOMS: atom_id res chain seq x y z
N MET A 1 14.34 -11.69 -16.23
CA MET A 1 13.06 -11.30 -15.58
C MET A 1 12.11 -10.93 -16.69
N GLY A 2 10.99 -11.63 -16.85
CA GLY A 2 9.99 -11.27 -17.86
C GLY A 2 9.30 -9.97 -17.44
N ALA A 3 9.12 -9.04 -18.37
CA ALA A 3 8.32 -7.84 -18.12
C ALA A 3 6.92 -8.26 -17.65
N SER A 4 6.47 -7.71 -16.54
CA SER A 4 5.11 -7.94 -16.07
C SER A 4 4.11 -7.37 -17.07
N SER A 5 3.13 -8.16 -17.48
CA SER A 5 2.01 -7.73 -18.32
C SER A 5 0.89 -7.07 -17.52
N ILE A 6 1.11 -6.81 -16.22
CA ILE A 6 0.13 -6.16 -15.35
C ILE A 6 0.06 -4.68 -15.72
N TYR A 7 -1.14 -4.25 -16.14
CA TYR A 7 -1.43 -2.86 -16.47
C TYR A 7 -2.18 -2.17 -15.33
N GLU A 8 -2.04 -0.85 -15.28
CA GLU A 8 -2.78 0.02 -14.40
C GLU A 8 -4.04 0.54 -15.11
N VAL A 9 -5.16 0.64 -14.39
CA VAL A 9 -6.34 1.34 -14.89
C VAL A 9 -6.04 2.86 -14.90
N PRO A 10 -6.43 3.62 -15.93
CA PRO A 10 -6.23 5.07 -15.96
C PRO A 10 -6.80 5.77 -14.72
N ASP A 11 -6.12 6.83 -14.25
CA ASP A 11 -6.62 7.66 -13.16
C ASP A 11 -7.92 8.37 -13.55
N SER A 12 -8.77 8.61 -12.56
CA SER A 12 -10.09 9.21 -12.75
C SER A 12 -10.51 10.05 -11.55
N GLY A 13 -11.54 10.88 -11.72
CA GLY A 13 -12.15 11.60 -10.59
C GLY A 13 -13.17 10.76 -9.80
N ASN A 14 -13.34 9.48 -10.13
CA ASN A 14 -14.32 8.60 -9.50
C ASN A 14 -13.62 7.73 -8.46
N MET A 15 -13.92 7.95 -7.18
CA MET A 15 -13.33 7.19 -6.08
C MET A 15 -13.48 5.69 -6.28
N PHE A 16 -12.38 4.97 -6.19
CA PHE A 16 -12.34 3.52 -6.11
C PHE A 16 -12.60 3.07 -4.66
N VAL A 17 -13.37 1.99 -4.52
CA VAL A 17 -13.66 1.37 -3.24
C VAL A 17 -13.48 -0.14 -3.40
N ASP A 18 -12.63 -0.75 -2.60
CA ASP A 18 -12.46 -2.20 -2.60
C ASP A 18 -13.54 -2.84 -1.72
N HIS A 19 -14.70 -3.11 -2.31
CA HIS A 19 -15.82 -3.70 -1.58
C HIS A 19 -15.53 -5.10 -1.03
N GLU A 20 -14.66 -5.89 -1.68
CA GLU A 20 -14.33 -7.24 -1.24
C GLU A 20 -13.41 -7.21 -0.02
N PHE A 21 -12.34 -6.41 -0.09
CA PHE A 21 -11.44 -6.20 1.03
C PHE A 21 -12.18 -5.60 2.23
N ASN A 22 -12.99 -4.56 2.01
CA ASN A 22 -13.76 -3.92 3.07
C ASN A 22 -14.73 -4.90 3.77
N LYS A 23 -15.42 -5.75 3.00
CA LYS A 23 -16.30 -6.77 3.55
C LYS A 23 -15.53 -7.80 4.38
N ASN A 24 -14.40 -8.28 3.87
CA ASN A 24 -13.61 -9.32 4.54
C ASN A 24 -12.88 -8.81 5.79
N ASN A 25 -12.67 -7.49 5.90
CA ASN A 25 -11.90 -6.85 6.96
C ASN A 25 -12.73 -5.91 7.85
N ALA A 26 -14.06 -5.99 7.78
CA ALA A 26 -14.97 -5.10 8.53
C ALA A 26 -14.77 -5.10 10.06
N GLY A 27 -14.13 -6.14 10.61
CA GLY A 27 -13.84 -6.26 12.04
C GLY A 27 -12.49 -5.69 12.48
N ILE A 28 -11.65 -5.20 11.55
CA ILE A 28 -10.28 -4.75 11.87
C ILE A 28 -10.29 -3.39 12.58
N ALA A 29 -11.06 -2.42 12.07
CA ALA A 29 -11.12 -1.08 12.63
C ALA A 29 -12.50 -0.47 12.40
N THR A 30 -12.93 0.38 13.33
CA THR A 30 -14.20 1.11 13.23
C THR A 30 -14.08 2.39 12.41
N LYS A 31 -12.84 2.89 12.21
CA LYS A 31 -12.55 4.11 11.47
C LYS A 31 -11.48 3.84 10.42
N TRP A 32 -11.75 4.31 9.20
CA TRP A 32 -10.86 4.25 8.06
C TRP A 32 -10.78 5.64 7.43
N ILE A 33 -9.59 6.09 7.07
CA ILE A 33 -9.34 7.44 6.55
C ILE A 33 -8.45 7.34 5.31
N SER A 34 -8.77 8.06 4.23
CA SER A 34 -7.88 8.14 3.06
C SER A 34 -6.49 8.65 3.45
N ILE A 35 -5.44 8.04 2.90
CA ILE A 35 -4.06 8.46 3.13
C ILE A 35 -3.81 9.92 2.74
N THR A 36 -4.53 10.44 1.74
CA THR A 36 -4.42 11.85 1.31
C THR A 36 -5.01 12.83 2.33
N GLN A 37 -6.00 12.39 3.11
CA GLN A 37 -6.53 13.17 4.24
C GLN A 37 -5.60 13.07 5.45
N LEU A 38 -5.01 11.90 5.69
CA LEU A 38 -4.11 11.67 6.83
C LEU A 38 -2.78 12.41 6.66
N TYR A 39 -2.23 12.43 5.44
CA TYR A 39 -0.96 13.07 5.10
C TYR A 39 -1.11 14.02 3.90
N PRO A 40 -1.77 15.20 4.06
CA PRO A 40 -2.07 16.10 2.95
C PRO A 40 -0.82 16.64 2.25
N ASN A 41 0.29 16.79 2.98
CA ASN A 41 1.57 17.22 2.41
C ASN A 41 2.22 16.15 1.51
N GLY A 42 1.78 14.89 1.61
CA GLY A 42 2.29 13.76 0.83
C GLY A 42 1.70 13.65 -0.58
N VAL A 43 0.62 14.37 -0.90
CA VAL A 43 -0.10 14.26 -2.19
C VAL A 43 0.81 14.54 -3.40
N ASN A 44 1.78 15.43 -3.25
CA ASN A 44 2.73 15.80 -4.31
C ASN A 44 4.10 15.11 -4.14
N GLN A 45 4.24 14.18 -3.21
CA GLN A 45 5.48 13.45 -2.97
C GLN A 45 5.48 12.10 -3.72
N PRO A 46 6.67 11.54 -4.01
CA PRO A 46 6.77 10.17 -4.49
C PRO A 46 6.14 9.19 -3.49
N LEU A 47 5.47 8.13 -4.00
CA LEU A 47 4.93 7.06 -3.13
C LEU A 47 6.03 6.28 -2.43
N LEU A 48 7.17 6.14 -3.08
CA LEU A 48 8.34 5.43 -2.58
C LEU A 48 9.48 6.42 -2.32
N PRO A 49 10.22 6.24 -1.23
CA PRO A 49 11.44 7.00 -0.99
C PRO A 49 12.49 6.71 -2.08
N GLU A 50 13.40 7.64 -2.30
CA GLU A 50 14.56 7.40 -3.17
C GLU A 50 15.47 6.31 -2.58
N VAL A 51 15.71 6.39 -1.27
CA VAL A 51 16.52 5.44 -0.50
C VAL A 51 15.65 4.73 0.51
N PHE A 52 15.57 3.41 0.41
CA PHE A 52 14.88 2.59 1.39
C PHE A 52 15.72 2.40 2.65
N SER A 53 15.06 2.45 3.80
CA SER A 53 15.66 2.29 5.11
C SER A 53 14.74 1.46 6.00
N ARG A 54 15.33 0.64 6.88
CA ARG A 54 14.56 -0.19 7.81
C ARG A 54 13.83 0.65 8.86
N GLU A 55 14.30 1.87 9.11
CA GLU A 55 13.72 2.84 10.04
C GLU A 55 12.39 3.41 9.53
N GLN A 56 12.00 3.09 8.29
CA GLN A 56 10.71 3.47 7.71
C GLN A 56 9.55 2.55 8.13
N PHE A 57 9.82 1.46 8.85
CA PHE A 57 8.80 0.56 9.36
C PHE A 57 8.75 0.66 10.88
N GLY A 58 7.54 0.79 11.41
CA GLY A 58 7.30 0.82 12.84
C GLY A 58 6.30 -0.24 13.28
N GLN A 59 6.25 -0.53 14.57
CA GLN A 59 5.18 -1.36 15.11
C GLN A 59 3.99 -0.46 15.46
N GLY A 60 2.86 -0.68 14.79
CA GLY A 60 1.57 -0.08 15.14
C GLY A 60 0.88 -0.81 16.30
N ASN A 61 -0.38 -0.46 16.57
CA ASN A 61 -1.18 -1.08 17.63
C ASN A 61 -1.62 -2.51 17.29
N HIS A 62 -1.60 -2.88 15.99
CA HIS A 62 -1.79 -4.27 15.56
C HIS A 62 -0.42 -4.95 15.36
N TYR A 63 -0.15 -5.95 16.20
CA TYR A 63 1.16 -6.59 16.37
C TYR A 63 1.56 -7.46 15.15
N GLU A 64 2.14 -6.84 14.11
CA GLU A 64 2.58 -7.51 12.86
C GLU A 64 4.11 -7.69 12.77
N CYS A 65 4.76 -8.07 13.88
CA CYS A 65 6.24 -8.10 13.99
C CYS A 65 6.94 -8.96 12.94
N PHE A 66 6.30 -10.07 12.51
CA PHE A 66 6.80 -10.92 11.43
C PHE A 66 6.85 -10.15 10.09
N MET A 67 5.77 -9.45 9.75
CA MET A 67 5.67 -8.72 8.49
C MET A 67 6.67 -7.56 8.44
N ILE A 68 6.79 -6.79 9.53
CA ILE A 68 7.75 -5.70 9.65
C ILE A 68 9.18 -6.21 9.47
N SER A 69 9.54 -7.32 10.11
CA SER A 69 10.87 -7.92 9.99
C SER A 69 11.18 -8.36 8.55
N ALA A 70 10.18 -8.91 7.86
CA ALA A 70 10.32 -9.31 6.46
C ALA A 70 10.52 -8.08 5.55
N LEU A 71 9.70 -7.04 5.70
CA LEU A 71 9.80 -5.79 4.92
C LEU A 71 11.12 -5.06 5.20
N ALA A 72 11.53 -4.95 6.46
CA ALA A 72 12.80 -4.35 6.87
C ALA A 72 14.03 -5.10 6.31
N THR A 73 13.90 -6.40 6.02
CA THR A 73 14.95 -7.16 5.32
C THR A 73 14.92 -6.90 3.82
N LEU A 74 13.71 -6.74 3.25
CA LEU A 74 13.49 -6.56 1.82
C LEU A 74 14.03 -5.22 1.30
N VAL A 75 14.22 -4.20 2.15
CA VAL A 75 14.84 -2.91 1.76
C VAL A 75 16.22 -3.06 1.11
N ARG A 76 16.91 -4.18 1.37
CA ARG A 76 18.20 -4.53 0.74
C ARG A 76 18.07 -4.86 -0.75
N PHE A 77 16.85 -5.05 -1.24
CA PHE A 77 16.50 -5.38 -2.62
C PHE A 77 15.48 -4.35 -3.16
N PRO A 78 15.88 -3.09 -3.29
CA PRO A 78 14.95 -1.99 -3.58
C PRO A 78 14.22 -2.17 -4.92
N ASP A 79 14.86 -2.80 -5.91
CA ASP A 79 14.24 -3.07 -7.20
C ASP A 79 13.11 -4.11 -7.12
N VAL A 80 13.19 -5.04 -6.16
CA VAL A 80 12.10 -5.99 -5.89
C VAL A 80 10.89 -5.24 -5.32
N ILE A 81 11.11 -4.33 -4.36
CA ILE A 81 10.06 -3.50 -3.80
C ILE A 81 9.44 -2.63 -4.89
N ARG A 82 10.25 -1.88 -5.64
CA ARG A 82 9.76 -1.00 -6.73
C ARG A 82 8.98 -1.78 -7.78
N ASN A 83 9.42 -3.00 -8.11
CA ASN A 83 8.69 -3.85 -9.02
C ASN A 83 7.29 -4.21 -8.50
N CYS A 84 7.05 -4.30 -7.18
CA CYS A 84 5.71 -4.56 -6.64
C CYS A 84 4.74 -3.37 -6.83
N PHE A 85 5.24 -2.15 -7.01
CA PHE A 85 4.41 -0.96 -7.18
C PHE A 85 4.14 -0.76 -8.67
N VAL A 86 2.90 -0.94 -9.10
CA VAL A 86 2.49 -0.61 -10.47
C VAL A 86 2.12 0.87 -10.52
N THR A 87 1.30 1.32 -9.58
CA THR A 87 1.00 2.75 -9.36
C THR A 87 2.25 3.50 -8.87
N GLN A 88 2.61 4.59 -9.56
CA GLN A 88 3.83 5.37 -9.28
C GLN A 88 3.58 6.73 -8.64
N LYS A 89 2.34 7.20 -8.62
CA LYS A 89 1.96 8.55 -8.15
C LYS A 89 0.70 8.46 -7.31
N VAL A 90 0.51 9.44 -6.44
CA VAL A 90 -0.76 9.63 -5.73
C VAL A 90 -1.87 9.85 -6.76
N ARG A 91 -2.97 9.13 -6.61
CA ARG A 91 -4.09 9.10 -7.56
C ARG A 91 -5.31 9.82 -7.04
N GLN A 92 -6.07 10.42 -7.95
CA GLN A 92 -7.29 11.14 -7.61
C GLN A 92 -8.42 10.19 -7.23
N ASP A 93 -8.47 9.00 -7.85
CA ASP A 93 -9.46 7.98 -7.53
C ASP A 93 -9.15 7.16 -6.27
N GLY A 94 -8.00 7.38 -5.63
CA GLY A 94 -7.56 6.60 -4.45
C GLY A 94 -7.26 5.14 -4.76
N ARG A 95 -7.14 4.72 -6.02
CA ARG A 95 -6.87 3.33 -6.39
C ARG A 95 -5.37 3.06 -6.47
N TYR A 96 -4.85 2.10 -5.73
CA TYR A 96 -3.45 1.70 -5.86
C TYR A 96 -3.33 0.28 -6.40
N THR A 97 -2.56 0.12 -7.48
CA THR A 97 -2.27 -1.17 -8.10
C THR A 97 -0.88 -1.65 -7.68
N PHE A 98 -0.85 -2.88 -7.17
CA PHE A 98 0.35 -3.63 -6.83
C PHE A 98 0.43 -4.90 -7.68
N GLN A 99 1.63 -5.48 -7.70
CA GLN A 99 1.85 -6.83 -8.16
C GLN A 99 2.65 -7.64 -7.15
N PHE A 100 2.21 -8.86 -6.92
CA PHE A 100 2.89 -9.79 -6.00
C PHE A 100 3.14 -11.13 -6.68
N PHE A 101 4.28 -11.74 -6.36
CA PHE A 101 4.62 -13.06 -6.90
C PHE A 101 3.98 -14.16 -6.03
N ARG A 102 3.01 -14.87 -6.59
CA ARG A 102 2.26 -15.95 -5.92
C ARG A 102 2.17 -17.14 -6.86
N GLY A 103 2.44 -18.35 -6.38
CA GLY A 103 2.20 -19.55 -7.18
C GLY A 103 3.02 -19.66 -8.48
N ARG A 104 4.19 -18.99 -8.55
CA ARG A 104 5.06 -18.87 -9.75
C ARG A 104 4.59 -17.86 -10.80
N GLU A 105 3.61 -17.03 -10.48
CA GLU A 105 3.09 -15.98 -11.36
C GLU A 105 3.02 -14.64 -10.65
N TRP A 106 3.04 -13.56 -11.43
CA TRP A 106 2.76 -12.21 -10.93
C TRP A 106 1.25 -12.00 -10.92
N VAL A 107 0.71 -11.65 -9.75
CA VAL A 107 -0.72 -11.42 -9.53
C VAL A 107 -0.94 -9.94 -9.28
N ARG A 108 -1.91 -9.36 -10.00
CA ARG A 108 -2.36 -7.97 -9.84
C ARG A 108 -3.25 -7.86 -8.61
N VAL A 109 -3.03 -6.84 -7.80
CA VAL A 109 -3.86 -6.48 -6.64
C VAL A 109 -4.19 -5.00 -6.73
N GLU A 110 -5.47 -4.66 -6.60
CA GLU A 110 -5.95 -3.28 -6.50
C GLU A 110 -6.53 -3.07 -5.10
N ILE A 111 -6.20 -1.95 -4.46
CA ILE A 111 -6.76 -1.54 -3.17
C ILE A 111 -7.20 -0.08 -3.25
N ASP A 112 -8.15 0.31 -2.40
CA ASP A 112 -8.38 1.72 -2.10
C ASP A 112 -7.33 2.26 -1.12
N ASP A 113 -7.35 3.56 -0.88
CA ASP A 113 -6.32 4.27 -0.13
C ASP A 113 -6.68 4.52 1.33
N THR A 114 -7.68 3.80 1.84
CA THR A 114 -8.14 3.98 3.21
C THR A 114 -7.26 3.23 4.20
N ILE A 115 -6.84 3.93 5.25
CA ILE A 115 -5.96 3.43 6.29
C ILE A 115 -6.79 3.20 7.57
N PRO A 116 -6.70 2.02 8.19
CA PRO A 116 -7.40 1.74 9.44
C PRO A 116 -6.79 2.52 10.60
N MET A 117 -7.66 3.06 11.45
CA MET A 117 -7.29 3.90 12.59
C MET A 117 -7.77 3.29 13.90
N GLU A 118 -6.98 3.45 14.95
CA GLU A 118 -7.34 3.08 16.33
C GLU A 118 -6.84 4.18 17.29
N ASP A 119 -7.71 4.65 18.18
CA ASP A 119 -7.40 5.70 19.17
C ASP A 119 -6.76 6.97 18.61
N GLY A 120 -7.08 7.30 17.34
CA GLY A 120 -6.57 8.49 16.65
C GLY A 120 -5.25 8.28 15.91
N GLU A 121 -4.63 7.11 16.05
CA GLU A 121 -3.37 6.72 15.40
C GLU A 121 -3.63 5.71 14.27
N VAL A 122 -2.64 5.55 13.39
CA VAL A 122 -2.67 4.49 12.36
C VAL A 122 -2.52 3.12 13.02
N LEU A 123 -3.34 2.16 12.60
CA LEU A 123 -3.32 0.82 13.19
C LEU A 123 -2.04 0.03 12.84
N TYR A 124 -1.51 0.25 11.63
CA TYR A 124 -0.27 -0.33 11.11
C TYR A 124 0.73 0.78 10.76
N LEU A 125 2.04 0.55 11.03
CA LEU A 125 3.13 1.52 10.83
C LEU A 125 4.31 0.87 10.08
#